data_AF-A0A357MCQ7-F1
#
_entry.id   AF-A0A357MCQ7-F1
#
_cell.length_a   1.000
_cell.length_b   1.000
_cell.length_c   1.000
_cell.angle_alpha   90.00
_cell.angle_beta   90.00
_cell.angle_gamma   90.00
#
_symmetry.space_group_name_H-M   'P 1'
#
loop_
_entity.id
_entity.type
_entity.pdbx_description
1 polymer ?
#
loop_
_entity_poly.entity_id
_entity_poly.type
_entity_poly.pdbx_seq_one_letter_code
_entity_poly.pdbx_strand_id
1 'polypeptide(L)'
;MMKSTGIVRKVDELGRVVIPIELRRTLGIGEKDALEIYVDGERIMLKKYEPACIFCGNAENVTYFKGKIVCHECISTIPTPVTN
;
A
#
# COMPACT_ATOMS: atom_id res chain seq x y z
N MET A 1 14.26 -11.88 4.76
CA MET A 1 14.76 -11.96 6.15
C MET A 1 14.18 -10.82 6.95
N MET A 2 13.50 -11.08 8.08
CA MET A 2 13.07 -10.02 9.00
C MET A 2 14.30 -9.35 9.59
N LYS A 3 14.42 -8.03 9.43
CA LYS A 3 15.46 -7.22 10.05
C LYS A 3 14.90 -6.62 11.34
N SER A 4 15.45 -7.02 12.49
CA SER A 4 15.13 -6.37 13.76
C SER A 4 15.92 -5.07 13.85
N THR A 5 15.24 -3.96 14.08
CA THR A 5 15.88 -2.66 14.33
C THR A 5 16.22 -2.44 15.80
N GLY A 6 15.65 -3.24 16.71
CA GLY A 6 15.82 -3.07 18.17
C GLY A 6 15.22 -1.78 18.73
N ILE A 7 14.50 -0.99 17.93
CA ILE A 7 13.95 0.31 18.34
C ILE A 7 12.61 0.09 19.04
N VAL A 8 12.51 0.52 20.30
CA VAL A 8 11.26 0.50 21.08
C VAL A 8 10.70 1.92 21.18
N ARG A 9 9.38 2.07 20.96
CA ARG A 9 8.64 3.32 21.13
C ARG A 9 7.40 3.10 21.97
N LYS A 10 7.13 4.06 22.85
CA LYS A 10 5.89 4.10 23.61
C LYS A 10 4.75 4.56 22.72
N VAL A 11 3.58 4.04 22.99
CA VAL A 11 2.32 4.49 22.41
C VAL A 11 1.93 5.80 23.11
N ASP A 12 1.38 6.75 22.36
CA ASP A 12 0.86 7.99 22.94
C ASP A 12 -0.54 7.80 23.55
N GLU A 13 -1.12 8.86 24.10
CA GLU A 13 -2.44 8.83 24.76
C GLU A 13 -3.60 8.46 23.81
N LEU A 14 -3.38 8.52 22.49
CA LEU A 14 -4.38 8.22 21.47
C LEU A 14 -4.16 6.87 20.79
N GLY A 15 -3.19 6.08 21.25
CA GLY A 15 -2.91 4.77 20.65
C GLY A 15 -1.97 4.84 19.43
N ARG A 16 -1.34 5.98 19.13
CA ARG A 16 -0.48 6.13 17.96
C ARG A 16 0.97 5.76 18.28
N VAL A 17 1.68 5.25 17.27
CA VAL A 17 3.12 4.99 17.34
C VAL A 17 3.86 5.81 16.28
N VAL A 18 5.03 6.32 16.64
CA VAL A 18 5.88 7.10 15.73
C VAL A 18 6.86 6.18 15.02
N ILE A 19 6.89 6.25 13.68
CA ILE A 19 7.92 5.61 12.86
C ILE A 19 9.18 6.50 12.86
N PRO A 20 10.34 6.00 13.30
CA PRO A 20 11.60 6.76 13.28
C PRO A 20 11.93 7.33 11.90
N ILE A 21 12.52 8.53 11.88
CA ILE A 21 12.85 9.26 10.64
C ILE A 21 13.76 8.47 9.69
N GLU A 22 14.67 7.66 10.25
CA GLU A 22 15.57 6.80 9.48
C GLU A 22 14.78 5.76 8.66
N LEU A 23 13.87 5.01 9.31
CA LEU A 23 13.02 4.04 8.63
C LEU A 23 12.13 4.69 7.59
N ARG A 24 11.59 5.89 7.87
CA ARG A 24 10.81 6.64 6.87
C ARG A 24 11.63 6.95 5.62
N ARG A 25 12.90 7.35 5.76
CA ARG A 25 13.78 7.63 4.62
C ARG A 25 14.13 6.35 3.85
N THR A 26 14.49 5.28 4.56
CA THR A 26 14.84 3.99 3.94
C THR A 26 13.67 3.35 3.20
N LEU A 27 12.45 3.48 3.74
CA LEU A 27 11.23 2.92 3.14
C LEU A 27 10.49 3.93 2.24
N GLY A 28 11.01 5.14 2.06
CA GLY A 28 10.39 6.19 1.25
C GLY A 28 8.98 6.58 1.71
N ILE A 29 8.73 6.62 3.02
CA ILE A 29 7.43 6.99 3.63
C ILE A 29 7.41 8.50 3.89
N GLY A 30 6.76 9.23 2.98
CA GLY A 30 6.60 10.68 3.01
C GLY A 30 5.58 11.17 4.05
N GLU A 31 5.32 12.47 4.05
CA GLU A 31 4.17 13.02 4.77
C GLU A 31 2.89 12.70 4.00
N LYS A 32 1.81 12.35 4.72
CA LYS A 32 0.50 11.96 4.16
C LYS A 32 0.49 10.67 3.32
N ASP A 33 1.61 9.94 3.24
CA ASP A 33 1.64 8.60 2.65
C ASP A 33 0.72 7.66 3.42
N ALA A 34 -0.09 6.90 2.70
CA ALA A 34 -0.93 5.87 3.27
C ALA A 34 -0.10 4.61 3.59
N LEU A 35 -0.40 4.00 4.72
CA LEU A 35 0.16 2.72 5.14
C LEU A 35 -0.97 1.72 5.31
N GLU A 36 -0.76 0.51 4.80
CA GLU A 36 -1.63 -0.62 5.01
C GLU A 36 -1.16 -1.40 6.25
N ILE A 37 -2.12 -1.77 7.09
CA ILE A 37 -1.89 -2.45 8.36
C ILE A 37 -2.36 -3.89 8.23
N TYR A 38 -1.47 -4.83 8.47
CA TYR A 38 -1.77 -6.26 8.54
C TYR A 38 -1.52 -6.79 9.95
N VAL A 39 -2.26 -7.83 10.30
CA VAL A 39 -2.12 -8.56 11.57
C VAL A 39 -1.74 -10.01 11.26
N ASP A 40 -0.66 -10.48 11.87
CA ASP A 40 -0.20 -11.87 11.82
C ASP A 40 0.06 -12.37 13.24
N GLY A 41 -0.94 -13.07 13.79
CA GLY A 41 -0.96 -13.45 15.21
C GLY A 41 -0.88 -12.22 16.12
N GLU A 42 0.18 -12.14 16.92
CA GLU A 42 0.45 -11.02 17.84
C GLU A 42 1.30 -9.91 17.21
N ARG A 43 1.58 -9.98 15.90
CA ARG A 43 2.44 -9.02 15.19
C ARG A 43 1.61 -8.09 14.33
N ILE A 44 1.95 -6.81 14.35
CA ILE A 44 1.44 -5.81 13.42
C ILE A 44 2.51 -5.59 12.34
N MET A 45 2.12 -5.69 11.08
CA MET A 45 2.97 -5.42 9.92
C MET A 45 2.46 -4.21 9.18
N LEU A 46 3.35 -3.27 8.87
CA LEU A 46 3.03 -2.06 8.13
C LEU A 46 3.64 -2.17 6.73
N LYS A 47 2.84 -1.91 5.69
CA LYS A 47 3.29 -1.85 4.30
C LYS A 47 2.93 -0.49 3.71
N LYS A 48 3.77 0.05 2.82
CA LYS A 48 3.39 1.24 2.04
C LYS A 48 2.17 0.90 1.20
N TYR A 49 1.10 1.69 1.33
CA TYR A 49 -0.08 1.51 0.51
C TYR A 49 0.25 2.02 -0.89
N GLU A 50 0.27 1.11 -1.85
CA GLU A 50 0.43 1.44 -3.25
C GLU A 50 -0.91 1.23 -3.96
N PRO A 51 -1.46 2.26 -4.62
CA PRO A 51 -2.67 2.11 -5.39
C PRO A 51 -2.43 1.11 -6.52
N ALA A 52 -3.04 -0.07 -6.42
CA ALA A 52 -2.90 -1.14 -7.39
C ALA A 52 -4.19 -1.37 -8.20
N CYS A 53 -4.04 -1.97 -9.37
CA CYS A 53 -5.15 -2.41 -10.20
C CYS A 53 -6.09 -3.34 -9.42
N ILE A 54 -7.38 -3.03 -9.42
CA ILE A 54 -8.40 -3.81 -8.70
C ILE A 54 -8.54 -5.25 -9.20
N PHE A 55 -8.16 -5.52 -10.45
CA PHE A 55 -8.34 -6.84 -11.06
C PHE A 55 -7.14 -7.77 -10.86
N CYS A 56 -5.92 -7.26 -11.03
CA CYS A 56 -4.71 -8.10 -11.02
C CYS A 56 -3.71 -7.74 -9.91
N GLY A 57 -3.94 -6.66 -9.15
CA GLY A 57 -3.02 -6.20 -8.12
C GLY A 57 -1.72 -5.56 -8.65
N ASN A 58 -1.59 -5.35 -9.97
CA ASN A 58 -0.44 -4.65 -10.54
C ASN A 58 -0.51 -3.15 -10.19
N ALA A 59 0.57 -2.60 -9.64
CA ALA A 59 0.70 -1.18 -9.33
C ALA A 59 1.33 -0.37 -10.47
N GLU A 60 1.86 -1.04 -11.51
CA GLU A 60 2.45 -0.38 -12.68
C GLU A 60 1.39 0.00 -13.72
N ASN A 61 1.59 1.17 -14.35
CA ASN A 61 0.74 1.69 -15.43
C ASN A 61 -0.75 1.68 -15.08
N VAL A 62 -1.06 2.04 -13.83
CA VAL A 62 -2.42 2.16 -13.31
C VAL A 62 -3.03 3.52 -13.62
N THR A 63 -4.33 3.51 -13.92
CA THR A 63 -5.15 4.71 -14.12
C THR A 63 -6.41 4.66 -13.26
N TYR A 64 -6.94 5.83 -12.94
CA TYR A 64 -8.21 5.95 -12.23
C TYR A 64 -9.37 5.95 -13.22
N PHE A 65 -10.27 4.98 -13.08
CA PHE A 65 -11.49 4.88 -13.87
C PHE A 65 -12.70 4.67 -12.96
N LYS A 66 -13.66 5.62 -12.97
CA LYS A 66 -14.88 5.58 -12.15
C LYS A 66 -14.66 5.26 -10.67
N GLY A 67 -13.62 5.85 -10.07
CA GLY A 67 -13.28 5.64 -8.65
C GLY A 67 -12.62 4.29 -8.34
N LYS A 68 -12.25 3.52 -9.37
CA LYS A 68 -11.44 2.30 -9.27
C LYS A 68 -10.10 2.51 -9.95
N ILE A 69 -9.10 1.77 -9.51
CA ILE A 69 -7.76 1.83 -10.08
C ILE A 69 -7.61 0.60 -10.97
N VAL A 70 -7.20 0.80 -12.22
CA VAL A 70 -7.12 -0.25 -13.24
C VAL A 70 -5.83 -0.07 -14.02
N CYS A 71 -5.03 -1.13 -14.19
CA CYS A 71 -3.84 -1.08 -15.04
C CYS A 71 -4.21 -1.15 -16.53
N HIS A 72 -3.35 -0.58 -17.37
CA HIS A 72 -3.53 -0.59 -18.82
C HIS A 72 -3.70 -2.02 -19.40
N GLU A 73 -3.00 -3.00 -18.83
CA GLU A 73 -3.11 -4.40 -19.22
C GLU A 73 -4.54 -4.93 -19.05
N CYS A 74 -5.15 -4.73 -17.87
CA CYS A 74 -6.54 -5.11 -17.64
C CYS A 74 -7.55 -4.32 -18.47
N ILE A 75 -7.23 -3.09 -18.87
CA ILE A 75 -8.09 -2.32 -19.79
C ILE A 75 -8.04 -2.94 -21.20
N SER A 76 -6.85 -3.34 -21.65
CA SER A 76 -6.67 -3.89 -22.99
C SER A 76 -7.33 -5.26 -23.21
N THR A 77 -7.63 -5.99 -22.14
CA THR A 77 -8.33 -7.28 -22.19
C THR A 77 -9.85 -7.17 -22.17
N ILE A 78 -10.41 -5.95 -22.01
CA ILE A 78 -11.86 -5.75 -22.03
C ILE A 78 -12.38 -6.12 -23.43
N PRO A 79 -13.27 -7.12 -23.54
CA PRO A 79 -13.89 -7.45 -24.82
C PRO A 79 -14.72 -6.26 -25.27
N THR A 80 -14.49 -5.77 -26.49
CA THR A 80 -15.40 -4.79 -27.09
C THR A 80 -16.77 -5.45 -27.27
N PRO A 81 -17.87 -4.76 -26.90
CA PRO A 81 -19.19 -5.30 -27.15
C PRO A 81 -19.36 -5.46 -28.66
N VAL A 82 -19.52 -6.71 -29.10
CA VAL A 82 -20.01 -7.01 -30.44
C VAL A 82 -21.43 -6.47 -30.51
N THR A 83 -21.58 -5.32 -31.15
CA THR A 83 -22.88 -4.79 -31.53
C THR A 83 -23.46 -5.70 -32.60
N ASN A 84 -24.49 -6.48 -32.26
CA ASN A 84 -25.41 -7.04 -33.25
C ASN A 84 -26.27 -5.92 -33.85
#